data_AF-A0A2N0KYG0-F1
#
_entry.id   AF-A0A2N0KYG0-F1
#
_cell.length_a   1.000
_cell.length_b   1.000
_cell.length_c   1.000
_cell.angle_alpha   90.00
_cell.angle_beta   90.00
_cell.angle_gamma   90.00
#
_symmetry.space_group_name_H-M   'P 1'
#
loop_
_entity.id
_entity.type
_entity.pdbx_description
1 polymer ?
#
loop_
_entity_poly.entity_id
_entity_poly.type
_entity_poly.pdbx_seq_one_letter_code
_entity_poly.pdbx_strand_id
1 'polypeptide(L)'
;MLSALAPVTSQVRLGTIHLANFLHEPALVAKMAATVDGISDGRLDLFIEAGHGGSQSESEAYGFGWDNDEDRLEKFEEAVNILKLMWTEDRATFRGNHYRIGDAICFPKATQNPSIPPWIGTIGGE
;
A
#
# COMPACT_ATOMS: atom_id res chain seq x y z
N MET A 1 -1.92 -6.35 11.38
CA MET A 1 -1.86 -7.68 12.02
C MET A 1 -0.59 -8.47 11.65
N LEU A 2 -0.07 -8.38 10.43
CA LEU A 2 1.16 -9.11 10.02
C LEU A 2 2.38 -8.87 10.93
N SER A 3 2.52 -7.69 11.53
CA SER A 3 3.57 -7.37 12.50
C SER A 3 3.61 -8.28 13.73
N ALA A 4 2.48 -8.91 14.11
CA ALA A 4 2.44 -9.87 15.22
C ALA A 4 2.98 -11.25 14.82
N LEU A 5 2.80 -11.65 13.55
CA LEU A 5 3.28 -12.93 13.01
C LEU A 5 4.73 -12.86 12.52
N ALA A 6 5.17 -11.68 12.05
CA ALA A 6 6.51 -11.44 11.54
C ALA A 6 7.65 -11.93 12.45
N PRO A 7 7.69 -11.60 13.76
CA PRO A 7 8.80 -12.01 14.62
C PRO A 7 8.72 -13.46 15.09
N VAL A 8 7.54 -14.10 15.03
CA VAL A 8 7.32 -15.49 15.49
C VAL A 8 7.38 -16.51 14.35
N THR A 9 7.77 -16.07 13.14
CA THR A 9 7.99 -16.91 11.96
C THR A 9 9.33 -16.57 11.33
N SER A 10 10.00 -17.56 10.75
CA SER A 10 11.36 -17.37 10.18
C SER A 10 11.46 -17.68 8.68
N GLN A 11 10.51 -18.42 8.09
CA GLN A 11 10.60 -18.86 6.70
C GLN A 11 9.42 -18.45 5.83
N VAL A 12 8.19 -18.48 6.37
CA VAL A 12 6.99 -18.19 5.58
C VAL A 12 6.94 -16.72 5.16
N ARG A 13 6.50 -16.45 3.94
CA ARG A 13 6.18 -15.08 3.50
C ARG A 13 4.86 -14.62 4.12
N LEU A 14 4.73 -13.33 4.35
CA LEU A 14 3.58 -12.72 4.99
C LEU A 14 2.96 -11.73 4.04
N GLY A 15 1.67 -11.88 3.73
CA GLY A 15 1.02 -11.01 2.77
C GLY A 15 -0.37 -10.56 3.18
N THR A 16 -0.77 -9.43 2.61
CA THR A 16 -2.17 -9.00 2.55
C THR A 16 -2.89 -9.74 1.41
N ILE A 17 -4.22 -9.79 1.40
CA ILE A 17 -5.02 -10.23 0.23
C ILE A 17 -6.45 -9.67 0.34
N HIS A 18 -6.78 -8.53 -0.25
CA HIS A 18 -5.88 -7.45 -0.69
C HIS A 18 -5.95 -6.28 0.31
N LEU A 19 -4.93 -5.43 0.35
CA LEU A 19 -5.00 -4.15 1.05
C LEU A 19 -5.87 -3.20 0.23
N ALA A 20 -6.94 -2.69 0.83
CA ALA A 20 -7.89 -1.77 0.20
C ALA A 20 -7.33 -0.35 0.14
N ASN A 21 -6.84 0.10 -1.03
CA ASN A 21 -6.25 1.44 -1.17
C ASN A 21 -7.23 2.56 -0.77
N PHE A 22 -8.52 2.38 -1.06
CA PHE A 22 -9.59 3.34 -0.78
C PHE A 22 -9.86 3.60 0.72
N LEU A 23 -9.23 2.83 1.62
CA LEU A 23 -9.34 3.00 3.07
C LEU A 23 -8.09 3.62 3.72
N HIS A 24 -7.06 3.97 2.94
CA HIS A 24 -5.76 4.32 3.49
C HIS A 24 -5.05 5.45 2.73
N GLU A 25 -4.37 6.31 3.49
CA GLU A 25 -3.40 7.25 2.93
C GLU A 25 -2.13 6.52 2.46
N PRO A 26 -1.67 6.70 1.21
CA PRO A 26 -0.60 5.90 0.63
C PRO A 26 0.74 6.09 1.33
N ALA A 27 1.01 7.30 1.83
CA ALA A 27 2.24 7.57 2.59
C ALA A 27 2.32 6.77 3.89
N LEU A 28 1.17 6.62 4.57
CA LEU A 28 1.08 5.83 5.79
C LEU A 28 1.23 4.34 5.47
N VAL A 29 0.62 3.86 4.37
CA VAL A 29 0.81 2.48 3.88
C VAL A 29 2.28 2.20 3.59
N ALA A 30 3.00 3.10 2.92
CA ALA A 30 4.43 2.95 2.65
C ALA A 30 5.25 2.73 3.93
N LYS A 31 4.99 3.56 4.95
CA LYS A 31 5.66 3.50 6.25
C LYS A 31 5.34 2.21 7.00
N MET A 32 4.07 1.80 7.01
CA MET A 32 3.65 0.55 7.67
C MET A 32 4.25 -0.67 6.98
N ALA A 33 4.24 -0.70 5.64
CA ALA A 33 4.80 -1.78 4.85
C ALA A 33 6.32 -1.92 5.09
N ALA A 34 7.09 -0.83 5.02
CA ALA A 34 8.52 -0.85 5.32
C ALA A 34 8.83 -1.33 6.74
N THR A 35 7.97 -0.98 7.71
CA THR A 35 8.12 -1.44 9.10
C THR A 35 7.89 -2.95 9.21
N VAL A 36 6.81 -3.47 8.61
CA VAL A 36 6.53 -4.92 8.62
C VAL A 36 7.61 -5.69 7.86
N ASP A 37 8.05 -5.16 6.72
CA ASP A 37 9.13 -5.75 5.93
C ASP A 37 10.41 -5.89 6.75
N GLY A 38 10.80 -4.84 7.46
CA GLY A 38 11.94 -4.85 8.39
C GLY A 38 11.79 -5.86 9.53
N ILE A 39 10.63 -5.92 10.19
CA ILE A 39 10.36 -6.90 11.26
C ILE A 39 10.41 -8.34 10.71
N SER A 40 9.96 -8.52 9.47
CA SER A 40 9.90 -9.81 8.80
C SER A 40 11.22 -10.23 8.15
N ASP A 41 12.24 -9.38 8.13
CA ASP A 41 13.49 -9.59 7.37
C ASP A 41 13.23 -9.83 5.88
N GLY A 42 12.45 -8.94 5.24
CA GLY A 42 12.26 -8.97 3.79
C GLY A 42 11.22 -9.99 3.28
N ARG A 43 10.30 -10.43 4.15
CA ARG A 43 9.31 -11.49 3.83
C ARG A 43 7.90 -10.96 3.51
N LEU A 44 7.72 -9.64 3.41
CA LEU A 44 6.42 -9.05 3.10
C LEU A 44 6.06 -9.19 1.61
N ASP A 45 4.87 -9.71 1.32
CA ASP A 45 4.19 -9.60 0.04
C ASP A 45 3.01 -8.62 0.16
N LEU A 46 3.16 -7.42 -0.41
CA LEU A 46 2.11 -6.41 -0.34
C LEU A 46 1.13 -6.57 -1.51
N PHE A 47 0.04 -7.30 -1.31
CA PHE A 47 -1.08 -7.30 -2.24
C PHE A 47 -2.00 -6.13 -1.95
N ILE A 48 -2.26 -5.30 -2.97
CA ILE A 48 -3.05 -4.08 -2.86
C ILE A 48 -4.04 -4.00 -4.03
N GLU A 49 -5.19 -3.36 -3.82
CA GLU A 49 -6.22 -3.19 -4.84
C GLU A 49 -6.82 -1.77 -4.82
N ALA A 50 -7.44 -1.38 -5.94
CA ALA A 50 -8.18 -0.12 -6.09
C ALA A 50 -9.62 -0.20 -5.52
N GLY A 51 -10.08 -1.38 -5.13
CA GLY A 51 -11.48 -1.66 -4.79
C GLY A 51 -12.30 -2.11 -6.00
N HIS A 52 -13.43 -2.75 -5.73
CA HIS A 52 -14.41 -3.15 -6.73
C HIS A 52 -15.82 -2.69 -6.33
N GLY A 53 -16.82 -2.91 -7.19
CA GLY A 53 -18.21 -2.51 -6.89
C GLY A 53 -18.77 -3.07 -5.58
N GLY A 54 -18.24 -4.20 -5.09
CA GLY A 54 -18.61 -4.76 -3.79
C GLY A 54 -17.97 -4.05 -2.58
N SER A 55 -16.93 -3.25 -2.81
CA SER A 55 -16.21 -2.50 -1.78
C SER A 55 -16.91 -1.18 -1.39
N GLN A 56 -17.87 -0.71 -2.19
CA GLN A 56 -18.57 0.56 -1.94
C GLN A 56 -19.24 0.60 -0.56
N SER A 57 -19.99 -0.44 -0.23
CA SER A 57 -20.74 -0.50 1.03
C SER A 57 -19.81 -0.50 2.25
N GLU A 58 -18.65 -1.15 2.15
CA GLU A 58 -17.62 -1.12 3.20
C GLU A 58 -17.01 0.28 3.34
N SER A 59 -16.59 0.88 2.23
CA SER A 59 -15.97 2.21 2.22
C SER A 59 -16.90 3.28 2.81
N GLU A 60 -18.18 3.26 2.42
CA GLU A 60 -19.20 4.16 2.95
C GLU A 60 -19.48 3.89 4.44
N ALA A 61 -19.58 2.63 4.86
CA ALA A 61 -19.80 2.26 6.25
C ALA A 61 -18.64 2.68 7.16
N TYR A 62 -17.40 2.70 6.65
CA TYR A 62 -16.23 3.20 7.37
C TYR A 62 -16.05 4.73 7.27
N GLY A 63 -16.88 5.42 6.50
CA GLY A 63 -16.90 6.87 6.40
C GLY A 63 -15.92 7.49 5.40
N PHE A 64 -15.39 6.69 4.45
CA PHE A 64 -14.45 7.16 3.42
C PHE A 64 -15.15 7.64 2.14
N GLY A 65 -16.46 7.40 2.01
CA GLY A 65 -17.20 7.66 0.77
C GLY A 65 -16.84 6.67 -0.34
N TRP A 66 -17.25 6.97 -1.57
CA TRP A 66 -16.94 6.10 -2.72
C TRP A 66 -16.82 6.93 -3.99
N ASP A 67 -15.63 6.96 -4.58
CA ASP A 67 -15.41 7.62 -5.87
C ASP A 67 -15.83 6.70 -7.03
N ASN A 68 -16.00 7.29 -8.22
CA ASN A 68 -16.21 6.53 -9.44
C ASN A 68 -14.97 5.69 -9.80
N ASP A 69 -15.13 4.75 -10.72
CA ASP A 69 -14.08 3.80 -11.09
C ASP A 69 -12.81 4.48 -11.64
N GLU A 70 -12.96 5.54 -12.43
CA GLU A 70 -11.84 6.29 -13.01
C GLU A 70 -11.00 6.94 -11.90
N ASP A 71 -11.64 7.70 -11.00
CA ASP A 71 -10.97 8.35 -9.87
C ASP A 71 -10.30 7.32 -8.94
N ARG A 72 -10.92 6.16 -8.69
CA ARG A 72 -10.33 5.10 -7.84
C ARG A 72 -9.09 4.49 -8.49
N LEU A 73 -9.10 4.28 -9.79
CA LEU A 73 -7.95 3.77 -10.54
C LEU A 73 -6.82 4.79 -10.60
N GLU A 74 -7.11 6.07 -10.83
CA GLU A 74 -6.11 7.15 -10.78
C GLU A 74 -5.50 7.28 -9.38
N LYS A 75 -6.34 7.31 -8.32
CA LYS A 75 -5.88 7.28 -6.92
C LYS A 75 -4.96 6.09 -6.67
N PHE A 76 -5.31 4.93 -7.18
CA PHE A 76 -4.52 3.72 -6.98
C PHE A 76 -3.15 3.80 -7.69
N GLU A 77 -3.11 4.33 -8.92
CA GLU A 77 -1.86 4.57 -9.63
C GLU A 77 -0.95 5.55 -8.86
N GLU A 78 -1.51 6.68 -8.43
CA GLU A 78 -0.78 7.67 -7.63
C GLU A 78 -0.26 7.07 -6.31
N ALA A 79 -1.08 6.25 -5.64
CA ALA A 79 -0.70 5.57 -4.42
C ALA A 79 0.50 4.63 -4.65
N VAL A 80 0.47 3.79 -5.68
CA VAL A 80 1.58 2.89 -6.03
C VAL A 80 2.86 3.68 -6.32
N ASN A 81 2.76 4.84 -6.97
CA ASN A 81 3.90 5.72 -7.20
C ASN A 81 4.46 6.28 -5.90
N ILE A 82 3.61 6.73 -4.97
CA ILE A 82 4.02 7.20 -3.64
C ILE A 82 4.72 6.10 -2.85
N LEU A 83 4.17 4.87 -2.84
CA LEU A 83 4.76 3.72 -2.15
C LEU A 83 6.20 3.49 -2.63
N LYS A 84 6.40 3.39 -3.95
CA LYS A 84 7.72 3.17 -4.57
C LYS A 84 8.68 4.30 -4.23
N LEU A 85 8.27 5.56 -4.43
CA LEU A 85 9.09 6.73 -4.11
C LEU A 85 9.55 6.73 -2.64
N MET A 86 8.64 6.45 -1.71
CA MET A 86 8.97 6.44 -0.29
C MET A 86 9.95 5.32 0.09
N TRP A 87 9.87 4.16 -0.56
CA TRP A 87 10.81 3.07 -0.30
C TRP A 87 12.19 3.31 -0.91
N THR A 88 12.28 3.97 -2.08
CA THR A 88 13.57 4.14 -2.79
C THR A 88 14.28 5.46 -2.48
N GLU A 89 13.55 6.55 -2.25
CA GLU A 89 14.15 7.89 -2.09
C GLU A 89 14.31 8.28 -0.62
N ASP A 90 15.44 8.85 -0.21
CA ASP A 90 15.64 9.33 1.17
C ASP A 90 14.56 10.32 1.60
N ARG A 91 14.10 11.16 0.65
CA ARG A 91 13.04 12.16 0.84
C ARG A 91 12.13 12.18 -0.39
N ALA A 92 10.90 11.70 -0.23
CA ALA A 92 9.93 11.58 -1.31
C ALA A 92 9.05 12.83 -1.41
N THR A 93 8.86 13.34 -2.63
CA THR A 93 7.87 14.38 -2.94
C THR A 93 7.04 13.92 -4.12
N PHE A 94 5.73 14.07 -4.04
CA PHE A 94 4.77 13.68 -5.07
C PHE A 94 3.64 14.70 -5.11
N ARG A 95 3.21 15.07 -6.32
CA ARG A 95 2.14 16.03 -6.56
C ARG A 95 1.22 15.50 -7.64
N GLY A 96 0.23 14.72 -7.23
CA GLY A 96 -0.83 14.22 -8.10
C GLY A 96 -2.08 15.07 -8.06
N ASN A 97 -3.09 14.57 -8.75
CA ASN A 97 -4.47 15.07 -8.74
C ASN A 97 -5.13 14.75 -7.40
N HIS A 98 -4.87 13.56 -6.86
CA HIS A 98 -5.55 13.04 -5.67
C HIS A 98 -4.68 13.09 -4.42
N TYR A 99 -3.39 12.74 -4.53
CA TYR A 99 -2.46 12.70 -3.40
C TYR A 99 -1.32 13.69 -3.53
N ARG A 100 -0.89 14.22 -2.39
CA ARG A 100 0.29 15.11 -2.30
C ARG A 100 1.10 14.76 -1.06
N ILE A 101 2.39 14.53 -1.27
CA ILE A 101 3.39 14.41 -0.19
C ILE A 101 4.55 15.36 -0.47
N GLY A 102 5.08 15.97 0.57
CA GLY A 102 6.22 16.88 0.47
C GLY A 102 7.29 16.46 1.45
N ASP A 103 8.49 16.21 0.92
CA ASP A 103 9.67 15.93 1.75
C ASP A 103 9.50 14.78 2.75
N ALA A 104 8.70 13.77 2.37
CA ALA A 104 8.30 12.67 3.21
C ALA A 104 9.45 11.69 3.40
N ILE A 105 9.73 11.32 4.66
CA ILE A 105 10.79 10.38 5.02
C ILE A 105 10.15 9.05 5.42
N CYS A 106 10.55 7.97 4.75
CA CYS A 106 10.21 6.61 5.13
C CYS A 106 11.42 5.92 5.77
N PHE A 107 11.40 5.79 7.09
CA PHE A 107 12.42 5.07 7.87
C PHE A 107 11.77 4.14 8.92
N PRO A 108 12.16 2.86 9.06
CA PRO A 108 13.22 2.18 8.32
C PRO A 108 12.90 2.09 6.82
N LYS A 109 13.95 1.89 6.01
CA LYS A 109 13.81 1.55 4.60
C LYS A 109 13.36 0.09 4.47
N ALA A 110 12.78 -0.24 3.31
CA ALA A 110 12.49 -1.63 2.99
C ALA A 110 13.78 -2.46 3.05
N THR A 111 13.69 -3.66 3.63
CA THR A 111 14.79 -4.64 3.65
C THR A 111 14.94 -5.27 2.26
N GLN A 112 13.83 -5.47 1.55
CA GLN A 112 13.85 -5.98 0.18
C GLN A 112 14.51 -5.01 -0.81
N ASN A 113 15.28 -5.57 -1.76
CA ASN A 113 16.02 -4.82 -2.80
C ASN A 113 15.46 -5.17 -4.19
N PRO A 114 15.09 -4.20 -5.05
CA PRO A 114 15.22 -2.74 -4.88
C PRO A 114 14.18 -2.08 -3.96
N SER A 115 13.05 -2.75 -3.69
CA SER A 115 12.04 -2.34 -2.69
C SER A 115 11.02 -3.47 -2.51
N ILE A 116 9.99 -3.27 -1.67
CA ILE A 116 8.87 -4.20 -1.53
C ILE A 116 8.08 -4.24 -2.86
N PRO A 117 7.92 -5.41 -3.51
CA PRO A 117 7.15 -5.50 -4.74
C PRO A 117 5.65 -5.42 -4.43
N PRO A 118 4.91 -4.41 -4.97
CA PRO A 118 3.47 -4.38 -4.86
C PRO A 118 2.85 -5.41 -5.83
N TRP A 119 2.01 -6.29 -5.32
CA TRP A 119 1.18 -7.20 -6.10
C TRP A 119 -0.19 -6.57 -6.32
N ILE A 120 -0.54 -6.34 -7.58
CA ILE A 120 -1.79 -5.66 -7.94
C ILE A 120 -2.86 -6.70 -8.20
N GLY A 121 -3.92 -6.69 -7.37
CA GLY A 121 -5.13 -7.46 -7.63
C GLY A 121 -6.01 -6.74 -8.63
N THR A 122 -6.48 -7.48 -9.63
CA THR A 122 -7.57 -7.05 -10.48
C THR A 122 -8.66 -8.10 -10.42
N ILE A 123 -9.91 -7.67 -10.28
CA ILE A 123 -11.05 -8.49 -10.67
C ILE A 123 -11.21 -8.32 -12.18
N GLY A 124 -10.99 -9.40 -12.93
CA GLY A 124 -11.19 -9.38 -14.38
C GLY A 124 -12.61 -8.95 -14.72
N GLY A 125 -12.74 -7.99 -15.63
CA GLY A 125 -14.03 -7.63 -16.22
C GLY A 125 -14.53 -8.74 -17.14
N GLU A 126 -15.84 -8.92 -17.17
CA GLU A 126 -16.55 -9.63 -18.24
C GLU A 126 -16.42 -8.90 -19.59
#